data_AF-W2CQ25-F1
#
_entry.id   AF-W2CQ25-F1
#
_cell.length_a   1.000
_cell.length_b   1.000
_cell.length_c   1.000
_cell.angle_alpha   90.00
_cell.angle_beta   90.00
_cell.angle_gamma   90.00
#
_symmetry.space_group_name_H-M   'P 1'
#
loop_
_entity.id
_entity.type
_entity.pdbx_description
1 polymer ?
#
loop_
_entity_poly.entity_id
_entity_poly.type
_entity_poly.pdbx_seq_one_letter_code
_entity_poly.pdbx_strand_id
1 'polypeptide(L)'
;MKERVERVIEEKVRPALRFHGGDIRLVEVTGKDVKVRLLGACCFCPSAQSTMEDVVTGSLREELGDEIGRVILWNAISDELLDFARDFFKRKQAQSQ
;
A
#
# COMPACT_ATOMS: atom_id res chain seq x y z
N MET A 1 3.60 15.20 -11.46
CA MET A 1 3.62 13.71 -11.40
C MET A 1 2.59 13.17 -10.43
N LYS A 2 2.65 13.54 -9.15
CA LYS A 2 1.70 13.11 -8.11
C LYS A 2 0.23 13.15 -8.53
N GLU A 3 -0.27 14.29 -9.02
CA GLU A 3 -1.66 14.46 -9.46
C GLU A 3 -2.06 13.54 -10.62
N ARG A 4 -1.12 13.23 -11.53
CA ARG A 4 -1.36 12.28 -12.61
C ARG A 4 -1.53 10.88 -12.06
N VAL A 5 -0.62 10.45 -11.19
CA VAL A 5 -0.72 9.16 -10.47
C VAL A 5 -2.02 9.07 -9.68
N GLU A 6 -2.42 10.12 -8.96
CA GLU A 6 -3.68 10.15 -8.22
C GLU A 6 -4.91 9.99 -9.12
N ARG A 7 -4.90 10.62 -10.29
CA ARG A 7 -5.97 10.47 -11.29
C ARG A 7 -6.08 9.03 -11.81
N VAL A 8 -4.96 8.41 -12.18
CA VAL A 8 -4.96 7.00 -12.63
C VAL A 8 -5.47 6.08 -11.53
N ILE A 9 -5.04 6.35 -10.28
CA ILE A 9 -5.53 5.61 -9.12
C ILE A 9 -7.05 5.73 -8.98
N GLU A 10 -7.60 6.94 -9.07
CA GLU A 10 -9.04 7.17 -8.91
C GLU A 10 -9.87 6.55 -10.03
N GLU A 11 -9.44 6.71 -11.29
CA GLU A 11 -10.25 6.36 -12.46
C GLU A 11 -10.11 4.89 -12.88
N LYS A 12 -8.95 4.26 -12.64
CA LYS A 12 -8.65 2.90 -13.13
C LYS A 12 -8.49 1.89 -12.01
N VAL A 13 -7.73 2.25 -10.98
CA VAL A 13 -7.33 1.30 -9.92
C VAL A 13 -8.41 1.14 -8.87
N ARG A 14 -8.93 2.24 -8.31
CA ARG A 14 -9.94 2.19 -7.23
C ARG A 14 -11.19 1.41 -7.62
N PRO A 15 -11.77 1.53 -8.83
CA PRO A 15 -12.95 0.75 -9.21
C PRO A 15 -12.67 -0.76 -9.16
N ALA A 16 -11.52 -1.19 -9.67
CA ALA A 16 -11.11 -2.60 -9.65
C ALA A 16 -10.92 -3.11 -8.21
N LEU A 17 -10.25 -2.32 -7.34
CA LEU A 17 -10.04 -2.72 -5.94
C LEU A 17 -11.35 -2.74 -5.14
N ARG A 18 -12.24 -1.77 -5.34
CA ARG A 18 -13.53 -1.69 -4.63
C ARG A 18 -14.45 -2.84 -4.98
N PHE A 19 -14.41 -3.35 -6.21
CA PHE A 19 -15.12 -4.57 -6.58
C PHE A 19 -14.73 -5.76 -5.68
N HIS A 20 -13.48 -5.81 -5.22
CA HIS A 20 -12.96 -6.82 -4.31
C HIS A 20 -12.99 -6.41 -2.83
N GLY A 21 -13.70 -5.34 -2.46
CA GLY A 21 -13.80 -4.85 -1.08
C GLY A 21 -12.53 -4.20 -0.53
N GLY A 22 -11.62 -3.79 -1.41
CA GLY A 22 -10.41 -3.05 -1.07
C GLY A 22 -10.47 -1.59 -1.48
N ASP A 23 -9.40 -0.86 -1.14
CA ASP A 23 -9.12 0.47 -1.69
C ASP A 23 -7.60 0.68 -1.74
N ILE A 24 -7.14 1.83 -2.21
CA ILE A 24 -5.73 2.20 -2.29
C ILE A 24 -5.52 3.67 -1.92
N ARG A 25 -4.31 3.97 -1.45
CA ARG A 25 -3.85 5.32 -1.19
C ARG A 25 -2.44 5.52 -1.75
N LEU A 26 -2.22 6.65 -2.41
CA LEU A 26 -0.88 7.12 -2.74
C LEU A 26 -0.20 7.61 -1.46
N VAL A 27 0.97 7.04 -1.14
CA VAL A 27 1.78 7.44 0.02
C VAL A 27 2.74 8.55 -0.37
N GLU A 28 3.52 8.32 -1.43
CA GLU A 28 4.59 9.22 -1.85
C GLU A 28 4.91 9.00 -3.33
N VAL A 29 5.38 10.05 -4.00
CA VAL A 29 6.09 9.94 -5.28
C VAL A 29 7.47 10.57 -5.12
N THR A 30 8.52 9.77 -5.28
CA THR A 30 9.91 10.19 -5.14
C THR A 30 10.61 10.07 -6.49
N GLY A 31 10.77 11.20 -7.19
CA GLY A 31 11.25 11.18 -8.58
C GLY A 31 10.25 10.44 -9.49
N LYS A 32 10.65 9.27 -9.99
CA LYS A 32 9.79 8.38 -10.78
C LYS A 32 9.18 7.23 -9.96
N ASP A 33 9.71 6.96 -8.78
CA ASP A 33 9.24 5.85 -7.95
C ASP A 33 7.96 6.24 -7.20
N VAL A 34 6.99 5.33 -7.16
CA VAL A 34 5.66 5.55 -6.60
C VAL A 34 5.44 4.59 -5.44
N LYS A 35 5.13 5.12 -4.25
CA LYS A 35 4.75 4.31 -3.09
C LYS A 35 3.24 4.36 -2.89
N VAL A 36 2.61 3.20 -2.82
CA VAL A 36 1.17 3.06 -2.58
C VAL A 36 0.90 2.16 -1.38
N ARG A 37 -0.26 2.31 -0.76
CA ARG A 37 -0.74 1.43 0.31
C ARG A 37 -2.12 0.90 -0.05
N LEU A 38 -2.30 -0.41 0.03
CA LEU A 38 -3.62 -1.03 -0.08
C LEU A 38 -4.38 -0.85 1.23
N LEU A 39 -5.69 -0.68 1.12
CA LEU A 39 -6.64 -0.48 2.21
C LEU A 39 -7.76 -1.52 2.12
N GLY A 40 -8.50 -1.69 3.22
CA GLY A 40 -9.65 -2.59 3.28
C GLY A 40 -9.25 -4.07 3.22
N ALA A 41 -10.11 -4.91 2.64
CA ALA A 41 -9.92 -6.36 2.61
C ALA A 41 -8.62 -6.79 1.90
N CYS A 42 -8.12 -5.97 0.99
CA CYS A 42 -6.94 -6.27 0.18
C CYS A 42 -5.61 -6.03 0.90
N CYS A 43 -5.58 -5.29 2.01
CA CYS A 43 -4.31 -4.95 2.66
C CYS A 43 -3.64 -6.12 3.39
N PHE A 44 -4.43 -7.13 3.79
CA PHE A 44 -3.98 -8.24 4.63
C PHE A 44 -4.24 -9.62 4.02
N CYS A 45 -4.60 -9.69 2.74
CA CYS A 45 -4.88 -10.93 2.04
C CYS A 45 -3.60 -11.44 1.35
N PRO A 46 -2.91 -12.45 1.89
CA PRO A 46 -1.62 -12.88 1.35
C PRO A 46 -1.75 -13.46 -0.06
N SER A 47 -2.89 -14.10 -0.36
CA SER A 47 -3.18 -14.67 -1.67
C SER A 47 -3.51 -13.63 -2.74
N ALA A 48 -3.93 -12.43 -2.35
CA ALA A 48 -4.29 -11.37 -3.29
C ALA A 48 -3.21 -10.30 -3.44
N GLN A 49 -2.19 -10.29 -2.56
CA GLN A 49 -1.22 -9.20 -2.51
C GLN A 49 -0.45 -9.02 -3.82
N SER A 50 0.11 -10.10 -4.38
CA SER A 50 0.85 -10.03 -5.66
C SER A 50 -0.05 -9.62 -6.81
N THR A 51 -1.25 -10.20 -6.90
CA THR A 51 -2.22 -9.87 -7.94
C THR A 51 -2.63 -8.41 -7.90
N MET A 52 -2.86 -7.86 -6.70
CA MET A 52 -3.21 -6.45 -6.54
C MET A 52 -2.04 -5.53 -6.86
N GLU A 53 -0.82 -5.93 -6.50
CA GLU A 53 0.40 -5.20 -6.90
C GLU A 53 0.56 -5.15 -8.42
N ASP A 54 0.30 -6.27 -9.10
CA ASP A 54 0.34 -6.36 -10.57
C ASP A 54 -0.73 -5.48 -11.22
N VAL A 55 -1.96 -5.48 -10.69
CA VAL A 55 -3.05 -4.61 -11.19
C VAL A 55 -2.68 -3.13 -11.06
N VAL A 56 -2.20 -2.71 -9.90
CA VAL A 56 -1.81 -1.31 -9.66
C VAL A 56 -0.65 -0.92 -10.57
N THR A 57 0.39 -1.75 -10.64
CA THR A 57 1.58 -1.49 -11.45
C THR A 57 1.24 -1.47 -12.93
N GLY A 58 0.40 -2.41 -13.39
CA GLY A 58 -0.10 -2.48 -14.76
C GLY A 58 -0.88 -1.23 -15.15
N SER A 59 -1.88 -0.85 -14.36
CA SER A 59 -2.69 0.35 -14.63
C SER A 59 -1.84 1.64 -14.66
N LEU A 60 -0.87 1.77 -13.76
CA LEU A 60 0.02 2.94 -13.74
C LEU A 60 0.96 2.95 -14.95
N ARG A 61 1.49 1.79 -15.36
CA ARG A 61 2.38 1.68 -16.53
C ARG A 61 1.64 1.87 -17.85
N GLU A 62 0.41 1.38 -17.98
CA GLU A 62 -0.40 1.59 -19.19
C GLU A 62 -0.65 3.07 -19.45
N GLU A 63 -0.90 3.86 -18.42
CA GLU A 63 -1.25 5.28 -18.57
C GLU A 63 -0.03 6.22 -18.53
N LEU A 64 1.02 5.87 -17.78
CA LEU A 64 2.17 6.75 -17.55
C LEU A 64 3.47 6.27 -18.21
N GLY A 65 3.52 5.03 -18.73
CA GLY A 65 4.67 4.50 -19.46
C GLY A 65 6.01 4.65 -18.73
N ASP A 66 7.03 5.11 -19.44
CA ASP A 66 8.41 5.30 -18.95
C ASP A 66 8.59 6.51 -18.02
N GLU A 67 7.51 7.25 -17.74
CA GLU A 67 7.53 8.36 -16.79
C GLU A 67 7.54 7.89 -15.34
N ILE A 68 7.12 6.65 -15.09
CA ILE A 68 7.20 6.01 -13.77
C ILE A 68 8.32 4.97 -13.73
N GLY A 69 8.89 4.82 -12.54
CA GLY A 69 9.94 3.85 -12.25
C GLY A 69 9.34 2.63 -11.56
N ARG A 70 9.75 2.41 -10.31
CA ARG A 70 9.23 1.31 -9.49
C ARG A 70 7.96 1.73 -8.76
N VAL A 71 6.99 0.82 -8.73
CA VAL A 71 5.81 0.91 -7.88
C VAL A 71 6.08 0.04 -6.65
N ILE A 72 5.96 0.61 -5.46
CA ILE A 72 6.31 -0.04 -4.20
C ILE A 72 5.06 -0.11 -3.32
N LEU A 73 4.67 -1.32 -2.92
CA LEU A 73 3.62 -1.52 -1.94
C LEU A 73 4.14 -1.27 -0.51
N TRP A 74 3.63 -0.22 0.13
CA TRP A 74 4.04 0.25 1.45
C TRP A 74 2.97 -0.03 2.52
N ASN A 75 2.86 -1.30 2.91
CA ASN A 75 1.98 -1.76 3.99
C ASN A 75 2.67 -1.73 5.37
N ALA A 76 3.58 -0.78 5.61
CA ALA A 76 4.27 -0.68 6.90
C ALA A 76 3.33 -0.24 8.05
N ILE A 77 3.50 -0.87 9.21
CA ILE A 77 2.93 -0.41 10.48
C ILE A 77 3.79 0.76 10.98
N SER A 78 3.21 1.75 11.67
CA SER A 78 4.00 2.87 12.20
C SER A 78 4.97 2.40 13.29
N ASP A 79 6.14 3.03 13.37
CA ASP A 79 7.16 2.68 14.35
C ASP A 79 6.64 2.86 15.77
N GLU A 80 5.79 3.86 16.03
CA GLU A 80 5.19 4.09 17.34
C GLU A 80 4.29 2.92 17.76
N LEU A 81 3.55 2.32 16.83
CA LEU A 81 2.70 1.17 17.15
C LEU A 81 3.55 -0.08 17.40
N LEU A 82 4.64 -0.26 16.67
CA LEU A 82 5.59 -1.35 16.90
C LEU A 82 6.28 -1.19 18.26
N ASP A 83 6.67 0.02 18.63
CA ASP A 83 7.27 0.33 19.92
C ASP A 83 6.28 0.13 21.06
N PHE A 84 5.04 0.58 20.88
CA PHE A 84 3.95 0.29 21.82
C PHE A 84 3.76 -1.22 22.04
N ALA A 85 3.75 -2.00 20.95
CA ALA A 85 3.62 -3.46 21.04
C ALA A 85 4.81 -4.08 21.78
N ARG A 86 6.05 -3.68 21.46
CA ARG A 86 7.26 -4.15 22.15
C ARG A 86 7.21 -3.86 23.65
N ASP A 87 6.81 -2.66 24.02
CA ASP A 87 6.69 -2.26 25.42
C ASP A 87 5.59 -3.01 26.16
N PHE A 88 4.45 -3.25 25.52
CA PHE A 88 3.38 -4.09 26.07
C PHE A 88 3.88 -5.51 26.38
N PHE A 89 4.59 -6.15 25.43
CA PHE A 89 5.11 -7.51 25.63
C PHE A 89 6.20 -7.58 26.71
N LYS A 90 7.09 -6.59 26.81
CA LYS A 90 8.10 -6.50 27.88
C LYS A 90 7.48 -6.46 29.27
N ARG A 91 6.39 -5.70 29.44
CA ARG A 91 5.67 -5.60 30.73
C ARG A 91 4.97 -6.89 31.13
N LYS A 92 4.41 -7.63 30.17
CA LYS A 92 3.75 -8.92 30.42
C LYS A 92 4.72 -10.01 30.88
N GLN A 93 5.96 -10.03 30.39
CA GLN A 93 6.99 -10.96 30.85
C GLN A 93 7.49 -10.65 32.27
N ALA A 94 7.49 -9.37 32.68
CA ALA A 94 7.90 -8.95 34.02
C ALA A 94 6.86 -9.25 35.12
N GLN A 95 5.59 -9.48 34.75
CA GLN A 95 4.50 -9.76 35.69
C GLN A 95 4.17 -11.26 35.84
N SER A 96 4.86 -12.12 35.10
CA SER A 96 4.65 -13.58 35.12
C SER A 96 5.77 -14.34 35.84
N GLN A 97 6.58 -13.64 36.63
CA GLN A 97 7.57 -14.18 37.56
C GLN A 97 7.23 -13.77 38.99
#